data_AF-A0A6A4V8P3-F1
#
_entry.id   AF-A0A6A4V8P3-F1
#
_cell.length_a   1.000
_cell.length_b   1.000
_cell.length_c   1.000
_cell.angle_alpha   90.00
_cell.angle_beta   90.00
_cell.angle_gamma   90.00
#
_symmetry.space_group_name_H-M   'P 1'
#
loop_
_entity.id
_entity.type
_entity.pdbx_description
1 polymer ?
#
loop_
_entity_poly.entity_id
_entity_poly.type
_entity_poly.pdbx_seq_one_letter_code
_entity_poly.pdbx_strand_id
1 'polypeptide(L)'
;MPLFSGSQDDVMSFNDFLHMYDDLVGNNAAYSNSAKLMYLKSYLRGNALDTIKHLSNDEQNYALARKFLTEEYLDTDIIVEEHIRKLHNLKSPSAKDFPAIRAFFNTARASVYELKAFGYNALEDDTLGSKIVSFMICEKLPTNFKLKLSSILQTDFPSTRQLMDNYNTVINKQHISAVCVNTDEQHTMLQSGLTLMCNNINKGQTVILPSMSVIMHVNDQKTCELVRCMIDYGSQASYISEDLARKLGFDLSTPKTCFNVKTCIGVKEMSYSSVTCDIIFTPDSTARHTFLVDPAMNLEYEVPGIKYLVEHLQADGARLADSFFNDITSDTVGDFD
;
A
#
# COMPACT_ATOMS: atom_id res chain seq x y z
N MET A 1 22.73 24.79 18.91
CA MET A 1 23.15 23.43 19.27
C MET A 1 22.50 23.06 20.60
N PRO A 2 21.80 21.93 20.71
CA PRO A 2 21.23 21.47 21.97
C PRO A 2 22.34 21.14 22.98
N LEU A 3 22.02 21.26 24.27
CA LEU A 3 22.93 20.83 25.34
C LEU A 3 22.79 19.32 25.53
N PHE A 4 23.91 18.62 25.75
CA PHE A 4 23.91 17.18 26.02
C PHE A 4 24.33 16.92 27.47
N SER A 5 23.53 16.14 28.21
CA SER A 5 23.69 15.97 29.66
C SER A 5 24.27 14.62 30.07
N GLY A 6 24.12 13.59 29.23
CA GLY A 6 24.53 12.22 29.53
C GLY A 6 23.67 11.53 30.60
N SER A 7 22.46 12.02 30.88
CA SER A 7 21.51 11.39 31.81
C SER A 7 20.11 11.34 31.18
N GLN A 8 19.55 10.13 31.01
CA GLN A 8 18.23 9.83 30.42
C GLN A 8 18.04 10.13 28.92
N ASP A 9 19.08 10.59 28.23
CA ASP A 9 19.02 10.81 26.79
C ASP A 9 19.22 9.45 26.06
N ASP A 10 18.32 9.07 25.14
CA ASP A 10 18.39 7.83 24.33
C ASP A 10 19.75 7.73 23.60
N VAL A 11 20.25 6.54 23.29
CA VAL A 11 21.57 6.34 22.61
C VAL A 11 21.68 7.16 21.32
N MET A 12 20.54 7.43 20.68
CA MET A 12 20.40 8.31 19.52
C MET A 12 20.79 9.78 19.77
N SER A 13 20.53 10.29 20.97
CA SER A 13 20.73 11.69 21.32
C SER A 13 22.20 12.13 21.30
N PHE A 14 23.12 11.24 21.70
CA PHE A 14 24.55 11.54 21.63
C PHE A 14 25.04 11.54 20.19
N ASN A 15 24.56 10.61 19.36
CA ASN A 15 24.85 10.58 17.93
C ASN A 15 24.38 11.87 17.26
N ASP A 16 23.14 12.29 17.50
CA ASP A 16 22.56 13.54 16.98
C ASP A 16 23.37 14.77 17.43
N PHE A 17 23.75 14.82 18.72
CA PHE A 17 24.60 15.88 19.26
C PHE A 17 25.96 15.93 18.57
N LEU A 18 26.61 14.78 18.41
CA LEU A 18 27.95 14.67 17.83
C LEU A 18 27.95 15.09 16.37
N HIS A 19 26.97 14.65 15.57
CA HIS A 19 26.80 15.10 14.19
C HIS A 19 26.64 16.61 14.10
N MET A 20 25.74 17.19 14.91
CA MET A 20 25.51 18.63 14.88
C MET A 20 26.75 19.43 15.32
N TYR A 21 27.49 18.92 16.30
CA TYR A 21 28.75 19.52 16.74
C TYR A 21 29.83 19.43 15.66
N ASP A 22 29.96 18.29 14.98
CA ASP A 22 30.94 18.10 13.91
C ASP A 22 30.65 19.01 12.72
N ASP A 23 29.38 19.18 12.35
CA ASP A 23 28.97 20.07 11.26
C ASP A 23 29.25 21.55 11.56
N LEU A 24 29.07 22.00 12.81
CA LEU A 24 29.24 23.40 13.19
C LEU A 24 30.67 23.75 13.57
N VAL A 25 31.36 22.85 14.26
CA VAL A 25 32.63 23.13 14.96
C VAL A 25 33.68 22.07 14.67
N GLY A 26 33.36 20.78 14.79
CA GLY A 26 34.35 19.70 14.75
C GLY A 26 35.10 19.60 13.41
N ASN A 27 34.37 19.71 12.29
CA ASN A 27 34.92 19.65 10.93
C ASN A 27 35.35 21.02 10.39
N ASN A 28 35.09 22.10 11.11
CA ASN A 28 35.46 23.43 10.69
C ASN A 28 36.97 23.67 10.90
N ALA A 29 37.70 23.83 9.80
CA ALA A 29 39.15 24.03 9.80
C ALA A 29 39.59 25.40 10.35
N ALA A 30 38.66 26.37 10.50
CA ALA A 30 38.97 27.68 11.05
C ALA A 30 39.20 27.67 12.57
N TYR A 31 38.73 26.64 13.28
CA TYR A 31 38.92 26.50 14.72
C TYR A 31 40.13 25.60 15.03
N SER A 32 40.97 26.04 15.97
CA SER A 32 42.01 25.20 16.57
C SER A 32 41.39 24.08 17.42
N ASN A 33 42.12 23.00 17.71
CA ASN A 33 41.57 21.92 18.53
C ASN A 33 41.30 22.38 19.97
N SER A 34 42.11 23.28 20.51
CA SER A 34 41.86 23.96 21.78
C SER A 34 40.52 24.71 21.79
N ALA A 35 40.22 25.48 20.73
CA ALA A 35 38.95 26.19 20.59
C ALA A 35 37.77 25.23 20.42
N LYS A 36 37.93 24.17 19.60
CA LYS A 36 36.93 23.11 19.44
C LYS A 36 36.59 22.48 20.80
N LEU A 37 37.60 22.13 21.60
CA LEU A 37 37.38 21.56 22.94
C LEU A 37 36.66 22.53 23.89
N MET A 38 36.98 23.83 23.84
CA MET A 38 36.24 24.85 24.60
C MET A 38 34.76 24.88 24.22
N TYR A 39 34.46 24.89 22.91
CA TYR A 39 33.08 24.83 22.43
C TYR A 39 32.39 23.53 22.86
N LEU A 40 33.05 22.39 22.72
CA LEU A 40 32.49 21.08 23.10
C LEU A 40 32.04 21.11 24.56
N LYS A 41 32.93 21.50 25.49
CA LYS A 41 32.59 21.64 26.92
C LYS A 41 31.44 22.61 27.18
N SER A 42 31.36 23.71 26.42
CA SER A 42 30.30 24.71 26.59
C SER A 42 28.90 24.17 26.30
N TYR A 43 28.79 23.10 25.51
CA TYR A 43 27.53 22.44 25.16
C TYR A 43 27.24 21.19 25.97
N LEU A 44 28.15 20.74 26.83
CA LEU A 44 27.94 19.59 27.71
C LEU A 44 27.43 20.04 29.08
N ARG A 45 26.60 19.21 29.71
CA ARG A 45 26.12 19.36 31.08
C ARG A 45 26.23 18.01 31.79
N GLY A 46 25.99 18.00 33.11
CA GLY A 46 25.88 16.76 33.89
C GLY A 46 27.06 15.79 33.70
N ASN A 47 26.72 14.51 33.57
CA ASN A 47 27.67 13.40 33.44
C ASN A 47 28.57 13.56 32.21
N ALA A 48 28.02 14.06 31.09
CA ALA A 48 28.78 14.23 29.86
C ALA A 48 29.89 15.29 30.03
N LEU A 49 29.59 16.40 30.72
CA LEU A 49 30.62 17.38 31.05
C LEU A 49 31.63 16.80 32.05
N ASP A 50 31.15 16.08 33.06
CA ASP A 50 32.00 15.46 34.08
C ASP A 50 33.02 14.48 33.49
N THR A 51 32.67 13.79 32.41
CA THR A 51 33.54 12.88 31.64
C THR A 51 34.79 13.59 31.12
N ILE A 52 34.70 14.85 30.69
CA ILE A 52 35.82 15.56 30.04
C ILE A 52 36.26 16.86 30.73
N LYS A 53 35.59 17.29 31.81
CA LYS A 53 35.86 18.58 32.48
C LYS A 53 37.29 18.72 32.99
N HIS A 54 37.91 17.59 33.33
CA HIS A 54 39.26 17.52 33.90
C HIS A 54 40.38 17.74 32.86
N LEU A 55 40.09 17.59 31.56
CA LEU A 55 41.06 17.82 30.50
C LEU A 55 41.35 19.33 30.37
N SER A 56 42.59 19.74 30.16
CA SER A 56 42.91 21.15 29.83
C SER A 56 42.53 21.48 28.38
N ASN A 57 42.29 22.76 28.08
CA ASN A 57 41.85 23.23 26.76
C ASN A 57 43.02 23.36 25.76
N ASP A 58 43.72 22.26 25.49
CA ASP A 58 44.93 22.22 24.68
C ASP A 58 44.75 21.35 23.42
N GLU A 59 45.61 21.55 22.42
CA GLU A 59 45.49 20.90 21.10
C GLU A 59 45.40 19.37 21.15
N GLN A 60 46.13 18.74 22.08
CA GLN A 60 46.22 17.28 22.23
C GLN A 60 44.97 16.68 22.88
N ASN A 61 44.29 17.43 23.74
CA ASN A 61 43.20 16.92 24.56
C ASN A 61 41.86 16.86 23.82
N TYR A 62 41.70 17.55 22.69
CA TYR A 62 40.47 17.48 21.90
C TYR A 62 40.17 16.07 21.42
N ALA A 63 41.19 15.36 20.90
CA ALA A 63 41.02 13.99 20.44
C ALA A 63 40.68 13.04 21.59
N LEU A 64 41.32 13.20 22.76
CA LEU A 64 41.01 12.45 23.98
C LEU A 64 39.59 12.71 24.48
N ALA A 65 39.15 13.97 24.50
CA ALA A 65 37.82 14.34 24.92
C ALA A 65 36.74 13.69 24.03
N ARG A 66 36.92 13.72 22.70
CA ARG A 66 36.03 13.03 21.78
C ARG A 66 36.02 11.52 22.04
N LYS A 67 37.21 10.92 22.19
CA LYS A 67 37.34 9.50 22.49
C LYS A 67 36.54 9.10 23.74
N PHE A 68 36.74 9.80 24.86
CA PHE A 68 36.04 9.47 26.12
C PHE A 68 34.53 9.61 26.00
N LEU A 69 34.03 10.66 25.32
CA LEU A 69 32.59 10.81 25.10
C LEU A 69 32.03 9.73 24.18
N THR A 70 32.75 9.35 23.13
CA THR A 70 32.34 8.27 22.23
C THR A 70 32.33 6.92 22.93
N GLU A 71 33.36 6.59 23.72
CA GLU A 71 33.42 5.33 24.48
C GLU A 71 32.30 5.22 25.52
N GLU A 72 31.89 6.33 26.14
CA GLU A 72 30.87 6.35 27.19
C GLU A 72 29.43 6.42 26.63
N TYR A 73 29.22 7.14 25.53
CA TYR A 73 27.86 7.50 25.07
C TYR A 73 27.50 7.05 23.66
N LEU A 74 28.43 6.49 22.88
CA LEU A 74 28.16 5.99 21.54
C LEU A 74 28.27 4.46 21.49
N ASP A 75 27.11 3.80 21.42
CA ASP A 75 27.05 2.37 21.09
C ASP A 75 26.52 2.21 19.65
N THR A 76 27.43 1.95 18.72
CA THR A 76 27.10 1.84 17.30
C THR A 76 26.19 0.66 17.00
N ASP A 77 26.32 -0.44 17.76
CA ASP A 77 25.52 -1.64 17.55
C ASP A 77 24.08 -1.39 18.00
N ILE A 78 23.88 -0.68 19.12
CA ILE A 78 22.55 -0.26 19.56
C ILE A 78 21.91 0.69 18.55
N ILE A 79 22.67 1.64 17.97
CA ILE A 79 22.15 2.58 16.97
C ILE A 79 21.69 1.83 15.72
N VAL A 80 22.52 0.93 15.20
CA VAL A 80 22.19 0.08 14.05
C VAL A 80 20.93 -0.74 14.33
N GLU A 81 20.87 -1.41 15.47
CA GLU A 81 19.75 -2.25 15.87
C GLU A 81 18.45 -1.44 16.05
N GLU A 82 18.51 -0.23 16.61
CA GLU A 82 17.34 0.64 16.73
C GLU A 82 16.85 1.14 15.36
N HIS A 83 17.72 1.41 14.39
CA HIS A 83 17.29 1.72 13.03
C HIS A 83 16.67 0.52 12.30
N ILE A 84 17.20 -0.68 12.50
CA ILE A 84 16.58 -1.93 12.02
C ILE A 84 15.19 -2.10 12.65
N ARG A 85 15.08 -1.89 13.97
CA ARG A 85 13.82 -1.93 14.71
C ARG A 85 12.82 -0.90 14.20
N LYS A 86 13.25 0.34 13.93
CA LYS A 86 12.41 1.40 13.33
C LYS A 86 11.87 0.98 11.96
N LEU A 87 12.69 0.34 11.12
CA LEU A 87 12.27 -0.20 9.81
C LEU A 87 11.26 -1.35 9.97
N HIS A 88 11.56 -2.32 10.83
CA HIS A 88 10.69 -3.47 11.09
C HIS A 88 9.33 -3.05 11.66
N ASN A 89 9.33 -2.07 12.58
CA ASN A 89 8.15 -1.59 13.29
C ASN A 89 7.47 -0.40 12.61
N LEU A 90 7.79 -0.11 11.34
CA LEU A 90 7.08 0.89 10.56
C LEU A 90 5.56 0.63 10.63
N LYS A 91 4.82 1.65 11.04
CA LYS A 91 3.36 1.57 11.15
C LYS A 91 2.74 1.73 9.77
N SER A 92 1.84 0.82 9.39
CA SER A 92 1.11 0.94 8.13
C SER A 92 0.26 2.22 8.12
N PRO A 93 0.53 3.18 7.22
CA PRO A 93 -0.30 4.39 7.12
C PRO A 93 -1.65 4.06 6.48
N SER A 94 -2.62 4.96 6.58
CA SER A 94 -3.85 4.87 5.78
C SER A 94 -3.55 5.28 4.33
N ALA A 95 -4.13 4.59 3.35
CA ALA A 95 -3.97 4.92 1.93
C ALA A 95 -4.51 6.32 1.57
N LYS A 96 -5.37 6.91 2.42
CA LYS A 96 -5.95 8.24 2.24
C LYS A 96 -5.21 9.34 3.00
N ASP A 97 -4.25 8.99 3.84
CA ASP A 97 -3.52 9.92 4.69
C ASP A 97 -2.11 10.18 4.12
N PHE A 98 -2.02 11.14 3.21
CA PHE A 98 -0.74 11.52 2.59
C PHE A 98 0.29 12.06 3.58
N PRO A 99 -0.07 12.89 4.57
CA PRO A 99 0.85 13.24 5.65
C PRO A 99 1.44 12.01 6.36
N ALA A 100 0.62 11.01 6.72
CA ALA A 100 1.12 9.79 7.34
C ALA A 100 2.01 8.97 6.40
N ILE A 101 1.69 8.89 5.11
CA ILE A 101 2.56 8.22 4.13
C ILE A 101 3.90 8.95 3.98
N ARG A 102 3.92 10.29 3.97
CA ARG A 102 5.17 11.05 3.95
C ARG A 102 5.98 10.80 5.21
N ALA A 103 5.35 10.81 6.38
CA ALA A 103 6.01 10.52 7.65
C ALA A 103 6.62 9.11 7.64
N PHE A 104 5.87 8.10 7.18
CA PHE A 104 6.33 6.74 6.99
C PHE A 104 7.61 6.66 6.14
N PHE A 105 7.62 7.27 4.95
CA PHE A 105 8.79 7.27 4.07
C PHE A 105 9.95 8.09 4.65
N ASN A 106 9.67 9.15 5.41
CA ASN A 106 10.72 9.92 6.08
C ASN A 106 11.41 9.10 7.18
N THR A 107 10.65 8.34 7.99
CA THR A 107 11.23 7.45 9.01
C THR A 107 12.06 6.33 8.35
N ALA A 108 11.54 5.73 7.29
CA ALA A 108 12.26 4.71 6.54
C ALA A 108 13.54 5.28 5.92
N ARG A 109 13.46 6.45 5.27
CA ARG A 109 14.62 7.13 4.69
C ARG A 109 15.68 7.44 5.73
N ALA A 110 15.31 8.05 6.86
CA ALA A 110 16.25 8.38 7.93
C ALA A 110 17.01 7.12 8.38
N SER A 111 16.30 6.02 8.62
CA SER A 111 16.92 4.77 9.07
C SER A 111 17.84 4.15 8.02
N VAL A 112 17.46 4.17 6.74
CA VAL A 112 18.29 3.64 5.65
C VAL A 112 19.58 4.44 5.47
N TYR A 113 19.51 5.76 5.60
CA TYR A 113 20.69 6.62 5.47
C TYR A 113 21.63 6.53 6.67
N GLU A 114 21.11 6.42 7.89
CA GLU A 114 21.91 6.15 9.09
C GLU A 114 22.62 4.81 8.99
N LEU A 115 21.91 3.74 8.63
CA LEU A 115 22.52 2.42 8.40
C LEU A 115 23.65 2.48 7.35
N LYS A 116 23.46 3.25 6.28
CA LYS A 116 24.51 3.47 5.27
C LYS A 116 25.73 4.21 5.85
N ALA A 117 25.53 5.19 6.74
CA ALA A 117 26.63 5.89 7.40
C ALA A 117 27.48 4.95 8.27
N PHE A 118 26.87 3.93 8.87
CA PHE A 118 27.54 2.86 9.60
C PHE A 118 28.06 1.71 8.71
N GLY A 119 27.99 1.84 7.38
CA GLY A 119 28.53 0.86 6.43
C GLY A 119 27.53 -0.19 5.92
N TYR A 120 26.28 -0.16 6.36
CA TYR A 120 25.21 -1.08 5.93
C TYR A 120 24.39 -0.46 4.79
N ASN A 121 24.95 -0.47 3.58
CA ASN A 121 24.32 0.16 2.42
C ASN A 121 23.13 -0.66 1.87
N ALA A 122 21.91 -0.19 2.11
CA ALA A 122 20.69 -0.75 1.51
C ALA A 122 20.18 0.04 0.29
N LEU A 123 20.89 1.09 -0.15
CA LEU A 123 20.49 1.91 -1.30
C LEU A 123 21.10 1.43 -2.62
N GLU A 124 22.01 0.47 -2.61
CA GLU A 124 22.56 -0.12 -3.82
C GLU A 124 21.61 -1.18 -4.38
N ASP A 125 21.23 -1.01 -5.66
CA ASP A 125 20.31 -1.91 -6.33
C ASP A 125 20.90 -3.33 -6.39
N ASP A 126 20.03 -4.34 -6.39
CA ASP A 126 20.37 -5.76 -6.43
C ASP A 126 21.23 -6.33 -5.29
N THR A 127 21.54 -5.54 -4.27
CA THR A 127 22.12 -6.04 -3.03
C THR A 127 21.07 -6.75 -2.15
N LEU A 128 21.52 -7.71 -1.35
CA LEU A 128 20.66 -8.38 -0.35
C LEU A 128 20.04 -7.37 0.63
N GLY A 129 20.83 -6.39 1.09
CA GLY A 129 20.36 -5.33 1.97
C GLY A 129 19.21 -4.52 1.36
N SER A 130 19.34 -4.12 0.09
CA SER A 130 18.27 -3.40 -0.63
C SER A 130 17.01 -4.24 -0.81
N LYS A 131 17.13 -5.55 -1.08
CA LYS A 131 15.97 -6.46 -1.21
C LYS A 131 15.25 -6.65 0.13
N ILE A 132 16.00 -6.86 1.23
CA ILE A 132 15.43 -7.03 2.58
C ILE A 132 14.72 -5.75 3.03
N VAL A 133 15.37 -4.59 2.92
CA VAL A 133 14.78 -3.32 3.35
C VAL A 133 13.56 -2.96 2.49
N SER A 134 13.64 -3.18 1.18
CA SER A 134 12.48 -2.97 0.29
C SER A 134 11.30 -3.84 0.71
N PHE A 135 11.54 -5.12 0.99
CA PHE A 135 10.51 -6.03 1.48
C PHE A 135 9.87 -5.52 2.79
N MET A 136 10.68 -5.10 3.78
CA MET A 136 10.17 -4.54 5.04
C MET A 136 9.27 -3.32 4.80
N ILE A 137 9.67 -2.42 3.90
CA ILE A 137 8.88 -1.22 3.57
C ILE A 137 7.58 -1.62 2.87
N CYS A 138 7.66 -2.48 1.84
CA CYS A 138 6.50 -2.92 1.07
C CYS A 138 5.48 -3.69 1.92
N GLU A 139 5.91 -4.51 2.87
CA GLU A 139 5.01 -5.21 3.80
C GLU A 139 4.14 -4.23 4.61
N LYS A 140 4.67 -3.05 4.94
CA LYS A 140 3.96 -2.04 5.72
C LYS A 140 3.24 -0.99 4.87
N LEU A 141 3.37 -1.03 3.55
CA LEU A 141 2.67 -0.09 2.67
C LEU A 141 1.22 -0.51 2.41
N PRO A 142 0.29 0.45 2.27
CA PRO A 142 -1.07 0.15 1.83
C PRO A 142 -1.07 -0.45 0.42
N THR A 143 -1.90 -1.47 0.19
CA THR A 143 -1.99 -2.18 -1.10
C THR A 143 -2.21 -1.24 -2.29
N ASN A 144 -3.14 -0.28 -2.17
CA ASN A 144 -3.42 0.69 -3.23
C ASN A 144 -2.20 1.59 -3.55
N PHE A 145 -1.39 1.88 -2.54
CA PHE A 145 -0.18 2.68 -2.73
C PHE A 145 0.90 1.84 -3.42
N LYS A 146 1.09 0.59 -2.99
CA LYS A 146 2.00 -0.37 -3.65
C LYS A 146 1.69 -0.53 -5.13
N LEU A 147 0.44 -0.78 -5.49
CA LEU A 147 0.03 -0.98 -6.88
C LEU A 147 0.34 0.23 -7.77
N LYS A 148 0.06 1.44 -7.30
CA LYS A 148 0.44 2.68 -8.03
C LYS A 148 1.95 2.81 -8.19
N LEU A 149 2.69 2.44 -7.16
CA LEU A 149 4.14 2.52 -7.16
C LEU A 149 4.73 1.47 -8.11
N SER A 150 4.23 0.23 -8.12
CA SER A 150 4.57 -0.81 -9.11
C SER A 150 4.26 -0.36 -10.54
N SER A 151 3.11 0.30 -10.76
CA SER A 151 2.75 0.84 -12.08
C SER A 151 3.72 1.93 -12.56
N ILE A 152 4.18 2.80 -11.66
CA ILE A 152 5.18 3.84 -11.98
C ILE A 152 6.55 3.22 -12.27
N LEU A 153 6.95 2.22 -11.49
CA LEU A 153 8.27 1.59 -11.57
C LEU A 153 8.36 0.47 -12.61
N GLN A 154 7.23 -0.03 -13.12
CA GLN A 154 7.13 -1.19 -14.00
C GLN A 154 7.74 -2.47 -13.39
N THR A 155 7.62 -2.64 -12.08
CA THR A 155 8.09 -3.83 -11.34
C THR A 155 7.32 -3.99 -10.04
N ASP A 156 7.06 -5.24 -9.64
CA ASP A 156 6.48 -5.58 -8.33
C ASP A 156 7.52 -5.74 -7.23
N PHE A 157 8.80 -5.75 -7.59
CA PHE A 157 9.94 -5.95 -6.68
C PHE A 157 10.90 -4.76 -6.76
N PRO A 158 10.48 -3.55 -6.34
CA PRO A 158 11.32 -2.38 -6.42
C PRO A 158 12.51 -2.46 -5.46
N SER A 159 13.61 -1.80 -5.78
CA SER A 159 14.73 -1.61 -4.85
C SER A 159 14.39 -0.56 -3.79
N THR A 160 15.14 -0.54 -2.69
CA THR A 160 14.94 0.48 -1.64
C THR A 160 15.12 1.89 -2.20
N ARG A 161 16.11 2.09 -3.09
CA ARG A 161 16.32 3.38 -3.76
C ARG A 161 15.11 3.78 -4.60
N GLN A 162 14.62 2.86 -5.44
CA GLN A 162 13.46 3.12 -6.30
C GLN A 162 12.22 3.52 -5.48
N LEU A 163 11.97 2.87 -4.33
CA LEU A 163 10.90 3.26 -3.41
C LEU A 163 11.07 4.70 -2.91
N MET A 164 12.28 5.04 -2.42
CA MET A 164 12.59 6.35 -1.84
C MET A 164 12.51 7.50 -2.84
N ASP A 165 12.82 7.24 -4.10
CA ASP A 165 12.85 8.25 -5.16
C ASP A 165 11.44 8.50 -5.74
N ASN A 166 10.54 7.51 -5.70
CA ASN A 166 9.29 7.56 -6.46
C ASN A 166 8.01 7.68 -5.62
N TYR A 167 8.07 7.50 -4.30
CA TYR A 167 6.87 7.60 -3.44
C TYR A 167 6.18 8.97 -3.54
N ASN A 168 6.93 10.07 -3.65
CA ASN A 168 6.37 11.42 -3.78
C ASN A 168 5.62 11.59 -5.11
N THR A 169 6.00 10.88 -6.16
CA THR A 169 5.28 10.89 -7.44
C THR A 169 3.87 10.32 -7.27
N VAL A 170 3.71 9.29 -6.43
CA VAL A 170 2.39 8.73 -6.09
C VAL A 170 1.54 9.76 -5.35
N ILE A 171 2.13 10.46 -4.38
CA ILE A 171 1.45 11.47 -3.56
C ILE A 171 1.07 12.70 -4.40
N ASN A 172 1.97 13.19 -5.26
CA ASN A 172 1.78 14.40 -6.03
C ASN A 172 0.87 14.19 -7.25
N LYS A 173 0.84 12.98 -7.81
CA LYS A 173 -0.15 12.59 -8.84
C LYS A 173 -1.57 12.40 -8.28
N GLN A 174 -1.78 12.58 -6.97
CA GLN A 174 -3.09 12.64 -6.34
C GLN A 174 -3.61 14.08 -6.17
N HIS A 175 -3.64 14.83 -7.27
CA HIS A 175 -4.73 15.79 -7.49
C HIS A 175 -5.76 15.09 -8.38
N ILE A 176 -6.63 14.28 -7.78
CA ILE A 176 -7.68 13.54 -8.48
C ILE A 176 -9.01 13.97 -7.88
N SER A 177 -9.83 14.62 -8.69
CA SER A 177 -11.20 15.11 -8.40
C SER A 177 -12.20 14.04 -7.92
N ALA A 178 -11.74 12.84 -7.57
CA ALA A 178 -12.53 11.71 -7.09
C ALA A 178 -12.62 11.62 -5.55
N VAL A 179 -12.02 12.57 -4.81
CA VAL A 179 -12.05 12.60 -3.33
C VAL A 179 -12.70 13.87 -2.77
N CYS A 180 -13.22 14.77 -3.62
CA CYS A 180 -14.06 15.88 -3.16
C CYS A 180 -15.54 15.49 -3.25
N VAL A 181 -16.06 14.91 -2.17
CA VAL A 181 -17.44 15.22 -1.74
C VAL A 181 -17.31 15.83 -0.36
N ASN A 182 -17.35 17.16 -0.30
CA ASN A 182 -17.81 17.82 0.91
C ASN A 182 -19.31 17.54 1.01
N THR A 183 -19.73 16.84 2.07
CA THR A 183 -20.75 17.31 3.03
C THR A 183 -21.01 16.22 4.06
N ASP A 184 -20.82 16.62 5.31
CA ASP A 184 -21.51 16.28 6.56
C ASP A 184 -22.30 14.96 6.72
N GLU A 185 -22.06 14.39 7.91
CA GLU A 185 -22.90 13.47 8.69
C GLU A 185 -23.00 11.99 8.30
N GLN A 186 -22.44 11.18 9.21
CA GLN A 186 -22.83 9.83 9.66
C GLN A 186 -23.69 8.98 8.71
N HIS A 187 -23.10 7.99 8.04
CA HIS A 187 -23.69 6.65 7.91
C HIS A 187 -22.61 5.62 7.58
N THR A 188 -22.61 4.52 8.34
CA THR A 188 -21.78 3.32 8.22
C THR A 188 -21.86 2.70 6.83
N MET A 189 -20.71 2.45 6.18
CA MET A 189 -20.62 1.56 5.02
C MET A 189 -19.76 0.34 5.33
N LEU A 190 -20.34 -0.84 5.05
CA LEU A 190 -19.68 -2.13 4.97
C LEU A 190 -18.55 -2.05 3.94
N GLN A 191 -17.31 -2.25 4.41
CA GLN A 191 -16.15 -2.44 3.54
C GLN A 191 -16.11 -3.91 3.10
N SER A 192 -16.60 -4.21 1.90
CA SER A 192 -16.18 -5.40 1.17
C SER A 192 -14.96 -5.03 0.32
N GLY A 193 -13.87 -5.76 0.52
CA GLY A 193 -12.64 -5.59 -0.23
C GLY A 193 -12.82 -6.09 -1.67
N LEU A 194 -12.93 -5.16 -2.62
CA LEU A 194 -12.79 -5.44 -4.05
C LEU A 194 -11.60 -4.62 -4.59
N THR A 195 -10.59 -5.34 -5.08
CA THR A 195 -9.46 -4.76 -5.81
C THR A 195 -9.94 -4.35 -7.20
N LEU A 196 -10.02 -3.04 -7.44
CA LEU A 196 -10.28 -2.48 -8.77
C LEU A 196 -9.04 -2.68 -9.64
N MET A 197 -9.09 -3.59 -10.61
CA MET A 197 -8.10 -3.64 -11.69
C MET A 197 -8.42 -2.49 -12.66
N CYS A 198 -7.64 -1.41 -12.62
CA CYS A 198 -7.73 -0.34 -13.60
C CYS A 198 -6.80 -0.63 -14.78
N ASN A 199 -7.37 -1.03 -15.92
CA ASN A 199 -6.66 -0.95 -17.19
C ASN A 199 -6.33 0.53 -17.47
N ASN A 200 -5.14 0.84 -17.99
CA ASN A 200 -4.82 2.17 -18.51
C ASN A 200 -5.65 2.43 -19.77
N ILE A 201 -6.91 2.84 -19.60
CA ILE A 201 -7.83 3.10 -20.71
C ILE A 201 -7.44 4.44 -21.34
N ASN A 202 -6.84 4.40 -22.53
CA ASN A 202 -6.72 5.61 -23.35
C ASN A 202 -8.14 6.05 -23.76
N LYS A 203 -8.37 7.36 -23.82
CA LYS A 203 -9.67 7.92 -24.19
C LYS A 203 -10.11 7.36 -25.57
N GLY A 204 -11.18 6.56 -25.60
CA GLY A 204 -11.70 5.92 -26.82
C GLY A 204 -11.33 4.44 -27.03
N GLN A 205 -10.63 3.79 -26.09
CA GLN A 205 -10.44 2.34 -26.13
C GLN A 205 -11.66 1.60 -25.57
N THR A 206 -12.16 0.63 -26.35
CA THR A 206 -13.12 -0.38 -25.88
C THR A 206 -12.37 -1.37 -24.99
N VAL A 207 -12.88 -1.62 -23.78
CA VAL A 207 -12.32 -2.60 -22.84
C VAL A 207 -13.34 -3.70 -22.63
N ILE A 208 -12.87 -4.94 -22.75
CA ILE A 208 -13.65 -6.13 -22.41
C ILE A 208 -13.59 -6.27 -20.90
N LEU A 209 -14.76 -6.33 -20.24
CA LEU A 209 -14.83 -6.58 -18.80
C LEU A 209 -14.45 -8.04 -18.53
N PRO A 210 -13.69 -8.32 -17.45
CA PRO A 210 -13.35 -9.68 -17.11
C PRO A 210 -14.58 -10.46 -16.69
N SER A 211 -14.61 -11.75 -17.04
CA SER A 211 -15.65 -12.69 -16.64
C SER A 211 -15.04 -13.91 -15.94
N MET A 212 -15.83 -14.56 -15.10
CA MET A 212 -15.48 -15.84 -14.48
C MET A 212 -16.73 -16.67 -14.22
N SER A 213 -16.54 -17.98 -14.03
CA SER A 213 -17.62 -18.86 -13.61
C SER A 213 -17.51 -19.15 -12.12
N VAL A 214 -18.64 -19.04 -11.41
CA VAL A 214 -18.73 -19.27 -9.97
C VAL A 214 -19.90 -20.20 -9.68
N ILE A 215 -19.86 -20.87 -8.52
CA ILE A 215 -21.02 -21.63 -8.05
C ILE A 215 -21.76 -20.78 -7.02
N MET A 216 -23.03 -20.50 -7.26
CA MET A 216 -23.91 -19.81 -6.31
C MET A 216 -24.76 -20.83 -5.56
N HIS A 217 -24.81 -20.71 -4.23
CA HIS A 217 -25.46 -21.66 -3.34
C HIS A 217 -26.23 -20.96 -2.21
N VAL A 218 -27.39 -21.51 -1.85
CA VAL A 218 -28.22 -21.03 -0.75
C VAL A 218 -28.30 -22.10 0.33
N ASN A 219 -27.73 -21.86 1.52
CA ASN A 219 -27.52 -22.90 2.55
C ASN A 219 -28.72 -23.74 2.97
N ASP A 220 -29.95 -23.22 2.84
CA ASP A 220 -31.16 -23.94 3.25
C ASP A 220 -31.77 -24.82 2.14
N GLN A 221 -31.34 -24.65 0.90
CA GLN A 221 -31.89 -25.36 -0.26
C GLN A 221 -30.72 -26.03 -0.99
N LYS A 222 -30.81 -27.31 -1.33
CA LYS A 222 -29.76 -28.03 -2.08
C LYS A 222 -29.61 -27.54 -3.54
N THR A 223 -29.82 -26.26 -3.79
CA THR A 223 -29.76 -25.60 -5.09
C THR A 223 -28.38 -24.96 -5.24
N CYS A 224 -27.64 -25.43 -6.24
CA CYS A 224 -26.35 -24.87 -6.64
C CYS A 224 -26.44 -24.59 -8.13
N GLU A 225 -26.14 -23.36 -8.55
CA GLU A 225 -26.12 -22.97 -9.95
C GLU A 225 -24.71 -22.56 -10.36
N LEU A 226 -24.25 -23.03 -11.52
CA LEU A 226 -23.03 -22.54 -12.15
C LEU A 226 -23.40 -21.26 -12.90
N VAL A 227 -22.77 -20.15 -12.53
CA VAL A 227 -23.14 -18.81 -12.99
C VAL A 227 -21.95 -18.16 -13.66
N ARG A 228 -22.18 -17.54 -14.80
CA ARG A 228 -21.20 -16.67 -15.45
C ARG A 228 -21.37 -15.26 -14.91
N CYS A 229 -20.35 -14.73 -14.24
CA CYS A 229 -20.39 -13.38 -13.73
C CYS A 229 -19.46 -12.45 -14.52
N MET A 230 -19.91 -11.21 -14.69
CA MET A 230 -19.11 -10.11 -15.23
C MET A 230 -18.62 -9.26 -14.07
N ILE A 231 -17.31 -8.99 -14.05
CA ILE A 231 -16.69 -8.19 -12.99
C ILE A 231 -16.65 -6.73 -13.46
N ASP A 232 -17.68 -5.98 -13.09
CA ASP A 232 -17.73 -4.54 -13.33
C ASP A 232 -17.23 -3.75 -12.11
N TYR A 233 -16.00 -3.26 -12.22
CA TYR A 233 -15.36 -2.39 -11.24
C TYR A 233 -16.01 -1.01 -11.11
N GLY A 234 -16.81 -0.57 -12.09
CA GLY A 234 -17.54 0.69 -12.08
C GLY A 234 -18.89 0.63 -11.37
N SER A 235 -19.39 -0.58 -11.09
CA SER A 235 -20.72 -0.77 -10.49
C SER A 235 -20.74 -0.46 -8.99
N GLN A 236 -21.84 0.13 -8.53
CA GLN A 236 -22.06 0.48 -7.11
C GLN A 236 -22.71 -0.66 -6.31
N ALA A 237 -23.22 -1.68 -7.00
CA ALA A 237 -23.88 -2.83 -6.42
C ALA A 237 -23.63 -4.07 -7.31
N SER A 238 -23.88 -5.25 -6.77
CA SER A 238 -23.88 -6.50 -7.53
C SER A 238 -25.31 -6.89 -7.86
N TYR A 239 -25.50 -7.38 -9.09
CA TYR A 239 -26.82 -7.72 -9.63
C TYR A 239 -26.85 -9.20 -9.98
N ILE A 240 -28.05 -9.77 -9.92
CA ILE A 240 -28.36 -11.07 -10.55
C ILE A 240 -29.65 -10.97 -11.34
N SER A 241 -29.83 -11.87 -12.31
CA SER A 241 -31.08 -11.96 -13.06
C SER A 241 -32.23 -12.47 -12.20
N GLU A 242 -33.45 -12.08 -12.56
CA GLU A 242 -34.67 -12.62 -11.92
C GLU A 242 -34.80 -14.14 -12.11
N ASP A 243 -34.37 -14.65 -13.27
CA ASP A 243 -34.40 -16.08 -13.57
C ASP A 243 -33.41 -16.86 -12.70
N LEU A 244 -32.19 -16.37 -12.50
CA LEU A 244 -31.24 -16.98 -11.57
C LEU A 244 -31.77 -16.96 -10.14
N ALA A 245 -32.34 -15.84 -9.70
CA ALA A 245 -32.91 -15.74 -8.35
C ALA A 245 -34.02 -16.79 -8.13
N ARG A 246 -34.86 -17.04 -9.15
CA ARG A 246 -35.88 -18.11 -9.12
C ARG A 246 -35.27 -19.51 -9.12
N LYS A 247 -34.22 -19.78 -9.93
CA LYS A 247 -33.50 -21.07 -9.94
C LYS A 247 -32.87 -21.39 -8.58
N LEU A 248 -32.30 -20.38 -7.92
CA LEU A 248 -31.76 -20.49 -6.57
C LEU A 248 -32.84 -20.61 -5.48
N GLY A 249 -34.11 -20.44 -5.83
CA GLY A 249 -35.26 -20.66 -4.95
C GLY A 249 -35.61 -19.49 -4.04
N PHE A 250 -35.24 -18.27 -4.40
CA PHE A 250 -35.62 -17.06 -3.68
C PHE A 250 -37.08 -16.68 -3.91
N ASP A 251 -37.76 -16.25 -2.84
CA ASP A 251 -39.08 -15.65 -2.92
C ASP A 251 -38.98 -14.15 -3.26
N LEU A 252 -39.35 -13.82 -4.50
CA LEU A 252 -39.30 -12.47 -5.03
C LEU A 252 -40.56 -11.64 -4.74
N SER A 253 -41.50 -12.16 -3.94
CA SER A 253 -42.67 -11.40 -3.48
C SER A 253 -42.34 -10.36 -2.41
N THR A 254 -41.09 -10.31 -1.95
CA THR A 254 -40.58 -9.39 -0.93
C THR A 254 -40.58 -7.92 -1.38
N PRO A 255 -40.63 -6.96 -0.42
CA PRO A 255 -40.67 -5.54 -0.75
C PRO A 255 -39.42 -5.10 -1.51
N LYS A 256 -39.62 -4.41 -2.64
CA LYS A 256 -38.51 -3.79 -3.40
C LYS A 256 -38.01 -2.55 -2.67
N THR A 257 -36.69 -2.39 -2.63
CA THR A 257 -36.05 -1.17 -2.11
C THR A 257 -35.74 -0.24 -3.28
N CYS A 258 -36.01 1.05 -3.12
CA CYS A 258 -35.67 2.06 -4.13
C CYS A 258 -34.22 2.52 -3.99
N PHE A 259 -33.52 2.59 -5.12
CA PHE A 259 -32.14 3.02 -5.22
C PHE A 259 -32.02 4.12 -6.28
N ASN A 260 -31.25 5.15 -5.95
CA ASN A 260 -30.87 6.18 -6.91
C ASN A 260 -29.61 5.74 -7.67
N VAL A 261 -29.79 5.08 -8.81
CA VAL A 261 -28.71 4.61 -9.67
C VAL A 261 -28.10 5.79 -10.42
N LYS A 262 -26.87 6.15 -10.08
CA LYS A 262 -26.12 7.21 -10.76
C LYS A 262 -25.39 6.62 -11.95
N THR A 263 -25.75 7.07 -13.15
CA THR A 263 -25.08 6.74 -14.42
C THR A 263 -24.34 7.96 -14.94
N CYS A 264 -23.50 7.78 -15.97
CA CYS A 264 -22.86 8.90 -16.66
C CYS A 264 -23.85 9.87 -17.34
N ILE A 265 -25.11 9.45 -17.50
CA ILE A 265 -26.17 10.19 -18.21
C ILE A 265 -27.13 10.87 -17.20
N GLY A 266 -27.06 10.51 -15.92
CA GLY A 266 -27.91 11.07 -14.87
C GLY A 266 -28.24 10.08 -13.77
N VAL A 267 -29.11 10.49 -12.86
CA VAL A 267 -29.61 9.65 -11.76
C VAL A 267 -30.97 9.10 -12.15
N LYS A 268 -31.14 7.78 -12.05
CA LYS A 268 -32.42 7.10 -12.27
C LYS A 268 -32.81 6.36 -11.00
N GLU A 269 -34.04 6.55 -10.54
CA GLU A 269 -34.58 5.76 -9.44
C GLU A 269 -35.01 4.38 -9.96
N MET A 270 -34.53 3.33 -9.32
CA MET A 270 -34.80 1.93 -9.67
C MET A 270 -35.20 1.17 -8.41
N SER A 271 -36.15 0.25 -8.52
CA SER A 271 -36.62 -0.56 -7.40
C SER A 271 -36.22 -2.02 -7.59
N TYR A 272 -35.41 -2.54 -6.68
CA TYR A 272 -34.89 -3.91 -6.74
C TYR A 272 -35.27 -4.72 -5.51
N SER A 273 -35.51 -6.02 -5.70
CA SER A 273 -35.51 -6.98 -4.59
C SER A 273 -34.05 -7.31 -4.23
N SER A 274 -33.81 -7.74 -2.99
CA SER A 274 -32.46 -8.05 -2.52
C SER A 274 -32.42 -9.49 -2.03
N VAL A 275 -31.42 -10.25 -2.45
CA VAL A 275 -31.20 -11.64 -2.03
C VAL A 275 -29.78 -11.84 -1.52
N THR A 276 -29.56 -12.81 -0.66
CA THR A 276 -28.22 -13.11 -0.11
C THR A 276 -27.92 -14.58 -0.28
N CYS A 277 -26.78 -14.90 -0.87
CA CYS A 277 -26.30 -16.27 -1.09
C CYS A 277 -24.79 -16.36 -0.90
N ASP A 278 -24.30 -17.60 -0.87
CA ASP A 278 -22.88 -17.91 -0.86
C ASP A 278 -22.38 -18.11 -2.29
N ILE A 279 -21.26 -17.47 -2.63
CA ILE A 279 -20.55 -17.59 -3.89
C ILE A 279 -19.29 -18.41 -3.62
N ILE A 280 -19.13 -19.53 -4.31
CA ILE A 280 -17.97 -20.41 -4.22
C ILE A 280 -17.11 -20.16 -5.45
N PHE A 281 -15.92 -19.59 -5.23
CA PHE A 281 -14.93 -19.32 -6.28
C PHE A 281 -14.01 -20.52 -6.50
N THR A 282 -13.61 -21.17 -5.41
CA THR A 282 -12.81 -22.40 -5.40
C THR A 282 -13.27 -23.28 -4.23
N PRO A 283 -12.88 -24.57 -4.15
CA PRO A 283 -13.26 -25.43 -3.03
C PRO A 283 -12.94 -24.88 -1.64
N ASP A 284 -11.90 -24.03 -1.54
CA ASP A 284 -11.44 -23.42 -0.29
C ASP A 284 -11.77 -21.92 -0.19
N SER A 285 -12.49 -21.34 -1.16
CA SER A 285 -12.80 -19.91 -1.21
C SER A 285 -14.28 -19.66 -1.49
N THR A 286 -14.96 -19.15 -0.47
CA THR A 286 -16.38 -18.81 -0.50
C THR A 286 -16.61 -17.41 0.07
N ALA A 287 -17.55 -16.65 -0.49
CA ALA A 287 -17.99 -15.37 0.05
C ALA A 287 -19.52 -15.32 0.13
N ARG A 288 -20.06 -14.86 1.26
CA ARG A 288 -21.47 -14.51 1.38
C ARG A 288 -21.70 -13.09 0.90
N HIS A 289 -22.62 -12.89 -0.04
CA HIS A 289 -22.87 -11.57 -0.61
C HIS A 289 -24.35 -11.31 -0.88
N THR A 290 -24.71 -10.03 -0.89
CA THR A 290 -26.07 -9.56 -1.15
C THR A 290 -26.16 -8.97 -2.56
N PHE A 291 -27.14 -9.45 -3.33
CA PHE A 291 -27.37 -9.08 -4.72
C PHE A 291 -28.71 -8.39 -4.89
N LEU A 292 -28.74 -7.42 -5.81
CA LEU A 292 -29.98 -6.81 -6.29
C LEU A 292 -30.52 -7.61 -7.47
N VAL A 293 -31.79 -7.99 -7.41
CA VAL A 293 -32.45 -8.75 -8.48
C VAL A 293 -32.94 -7.78 -9.55
N ASP A 294 -32.30 -7.80 -10.72
CA ASP A 294 -32.67 -6.95 -11.86
C ASP A 294 -33.51 -7.75 -12.88
N PRO A 295 -34.80 -7.41 -13.05
CA PRO A 295 -35.69 -8.08 -14.01
C PRO A 295 -35.33 -7.81 -15.48
N ALA A 296 -34.50 -6.80 -15.75
CA ALA A 296 -34.08 -6.41 -17.09
C ALA A 296 -32.60 -6.69 -17.35
N MET A 297 -31.96 -7.54 -16.54
CA MET A 297 -30.58 -7.94 -16.73
C MET A 297 -30.44 -8.73 -18.03
N ASN A 298 -29.93 -8.07 -19.05
CA ASN A 298 -29.55 -8.68 -20.32
C ASN A 298 -28.21 -8.09 -20.75
N LEU A 299 -27.15 -8.87 -20.56
CA LEU A 299 -25.79 -8.51 -20.91
C LEU A 299 -25.34 -9.48 -21.98
N GLU A 300 -25.32 -8.99 -23.22
CA GLU A 300 -24.80 -9.71 -24.36
C GLU A 300 -23.99 -8.74 -25.20
N TYR A 301 -22.77 -9.13 -25.54
CA TYR A 301 -21.87 -8.29 -26.33
C TYR A 301 -21.11 -9.09 -27.36
N GLU A 302 -20.90 -8.49 -28.52
CA GLU A 302 -20.10 -9.06 -29.60
C GLU A 302 -18.65 -8.66 -29.42
N VAL A 303 -17.75 -9.65 -29.34
CA VAL A 303 -16.31 -9.44 -29.26
C VAL A 303 -15.65 -10.11 -30.46
N PRO A 304 -15.41 -9.36 -31.55
CA PRO A 304 -14.83 -9.93 -32.76
C PRO A 304 -13.51 -10.67 -32.50
N GLY A 305 -13.43 -11.92 -32.94
CA GLY A 305 -12.27 -12.79 -32.79
C GLY A 305 -12.10 -13.46 -31.43
N ILE A 306 -13.02 -13.27 -30.48
CA ILE A 306 -12.91 -13.89 -29.15
C ILE A 306 -12.96 -15.41 -29.23
N LYS A 307 -13.75 -15.99 -30.14
CA LYS A 307 -13.83 -17.43 -30.33
C LYS A 307 -12.48 -18.00 -30.73
N TYR A 308 -11.87 -17.42 -31.77
CA TYR A 308 -10.57 -17.84 -32.26
C TYR A 308 -9.48 -17.70 -31.19
N LEU A 309 -9.51 -16.60 -30.42
CA LEU A 309 -8.58 -16.38 -29.31
C LEU A 309 -8.72 -17.46 -28.22
N VAL A 310 -9.95 -17.78 -27.83
CA VAL A 310 -10.25 -18.82 -26.83
C VAL A 310 -9.78 -20.19 -27.31
N GLU A 311 -10.09 -20.56 -28.56
CA GLU A 311 -9.65 -21.82 -29.16
C GLU A 311 -8.11 -21.94 -29.16
N HIS A 312 -7.41 -20.85 -29.48
CA HIS A 312 -5.95 -20.80 -29.46
C HIS A 312 -5.38 -20.94 -28.04
N LEU A 313 -5.92 -20.21 -27.06
CA LEU A 313 -5.50 -20.30 -25.66
C LEU A 313 -5.71 -21.71 -25.10
N GLN A 314 -6.83 -22.35 -25.43
CA GLN A 314 -7.10 -23.72 -25.02
C GLN A 314 -6.17 -24.73 -25.69
N ALA A 315 -5.85 -24.56 -26.97
CA ALA A 315 -4.86 -25.38 -27.68
C ALA A 315 -3.46 -25.29 -27.03
N ASP A 316 -3.11 -24.12 -26.49
CA ASP A 316 -1.88 -23.89 -25.73
C ASP A 316 -1.95 -24.39 -24.27
N GLY A 317 -3.06 -25.02 -23.86
CA GLY A 317 -3.26 -25.60 -22.54
C GLY A 317 -3.67 -24.59 -21.46
N ALA A 318 -4.08 -23.37 -21.83
CA ALA A 318 -4.58 -22.39 -20.87
C ALA A 318 -5.91 -22.86 -20.28
N ARG A 319 -6.07 -22.68 -18.95
CA ARG A 319 -7.33 -22.89 -18.24
C ARG A 319 -7.98 -21.53 -18.01
N LEU A 320 -9.14 -21.31 -18.60
CA LEU A 320 -9.88 -20.06 -18.46
C LEU A 320 -10.65 -20.05 -17.14
N ALA A 321 -10.69 -18.88 -16.47
CA ALA A 321 -11.45 -18.68 -15.25
C ALA A 321 -12.97 -18.69 -15.50
N ASP A 322 -13.37 -18.42 -16.74
CA ASP A 322 -14.74 -18.50 -17.21
C ASP A 322 -14.91 -19.76 -18.07
N SER A 323 -15.51 -20.79 -17.48
CA SER A 323 -15.74 -22.08 -18.14
C SER A 323 -16.79 -22.00 -19.24
N PHE A 324 -17.60 -20.94 -19.34
CA PHE A 324 -18.56 -20.79 -20.44
C PHE A 324 -17.83 -20.58 -21.78
N PHE A 325 -16.56 -20.16 -21.76
CA PHE A 325 -15.73 -20.14 -22.97
C PHE A 325 -15.34 -21.54 -23.48
N ASN A 326 -15.52 -22.59 -22.69
CA ASN A 326 -15.22 -23.95 -23.17
C ASN A 326 -16.16 -24.41 -24.28
N ASP A 327 -17.38 -23.88 -24.30
CA ASP A 327 -18.43 -24.24 -25.27
C ASP A 327 -18.74 -23.08 -26.24
N ILE A 328 -17.81 -22.14 -26.43
CA ILE A 328 -18.04 -20.96 -27.26
C ILE A 328 -18.25 -21.35 -28.74
N THR A 329 -19.36 -20.89 -29.34
CA THR A 329 -19.72 -21.23 -30.73
C THR A 329 -19.64 -20.05 -31.69
N SER A 330 -19.72 -18.81 -31.19
CA SER A 330 -19.69 -17.55 -31.93
C SER A 330 -18.81 -16.51 -31.24
N ASP A 331 -18.66 -15.33 -31.84
CA ASP A 331 -18.00 -14.18 -31.21
C ASP A 331 -18.91 -13.41 -30.22
N THR A 332 -20.07 -13.97 -29.91
CA THR A 332 -21.03 -13.42 -28.95
C THR A 332 -20.71 -13.93 -27.55
N VAL A 333 -20.63 -13.01 -26.59
CA VAL A 333 -20.43 -13.29 -25.18
C VAL A 333 -21.68 -12.84 -24.42
N GLY A 334 -22.43 -13.79 -23.88
CA GLY A 334 -23.65 -13.57 -23.11
C GLY A 334 -23.79 -14.55 -21.94
N ASP A 335 -25.04 -14.83 -21.56
CA ASP A 335 -25.42 -15.71 -20.46
C ASP A 335 -24.87 -15.25 -19.09
N PHE A 336 -24.74 -13.93 -18.90
CA PHE A 336 -24.42 -13.37 -17.59
C PHE A 336 -25.66 -13.34 -16.71
N ASP A 337 -25.53 -13.94 -15.53
CA ASP A 337 -26.61 -14.14 -14.57
C ASP A 337 -26.22 -13.64 -13.17
#